data_AF-A0A315VFW6-F1
#
_entry.id   AF-A0A315VFW6-F1
#
_cell.length_a   1.000
_cell.length_b   1.000
_cell.length_c   1.000
_cell.angle_alpha   90.00
_cell.angle_beta   90.00
_cell.angle_gamma   90.00
#
_symmetry.space_group_name_H-M   'P 1'
#
loop_
_entity.id
_entity.type
_entity.pdbx_description
1 polymer ?
#
loop_
_entity_poly.entity_id
_entity_poly.type
_entity_poly.pdbx_seq_one_letter_code
_entity_poly.pdbx_strand_id
1 'polypeptide(L)' 'MEAKQEFESILQRVWSKLQGLPQAAPLESGAFSILLLFIATVLFLMLLSCFHCCCCGGKPKYQSSRVQPLESV' A
#
# COMPACT_ATOMS: atom_id res chain seq x y z
N MET A 1 7.23 17.55 16.74
CA MET A 1 5.79 17.23 16.52
C MET A 1 5.18 18.13 15.44
N GLU A 2 5.98 18.99 14.79
CA GLU A 2 5.49 20.01 13.84
C GLU A 2 5.09 19.46 12.46
N ALA A 3 5.71 18.36 12.01
CA ALA A 3 5.45 17.80 10.68
C ALA A 3 3.98 17.42 10.44
N LYS A 4 3.24 17.06 11.49
CA LYS A 4 1.81 16.74 11.40
C LYS A 4 0.96 17.96 11.07
N GLN A 5 1.25 19.09 11.70
CA GLN A 5 0.46 20.31 11.57
C GLN A 5 0.68 20.98 10.21
N GLU A 6 1.92 20.96 9.74
CA GLU A 6 2.26 21.41 8.38
C GLU A 6 1.58 20.52 7.34
N PHE A 7 1.61 19.19 7.52
CA PHE A 7 0.97 18.24 6.61
C PHE A 7 -0.55 18.39 6.59
N GLU A 8 -1.21 18.56 7.75
CA GLU A 8 -2.65 18.81 7.84
C GLU A 8 -3.05 20.10 7.12
N SER A 9 -2.26 21.18 7.25
CA SER A 9 -2.55 22.45 6.57
C SER A 9 -2.46 22.34 5.05
N ILE A 10 -1.45 21.62 4.55
CA ILE A 10 -1.25 21.38 3.11
C ILE A 10 -2.36 20.47 2.60
N LEU A 11 -2.69 19.41 3.34
CA LEU A 11 -3.74 18.46 2.97
C LEU A 11 -5.10 19.14 2.93
N GLN A 12 -5.44 20.00 3.90
CA GLN A 12 -6.67 20.79 3.89
C GLN A 12 -6.74 21.74 2.69
N ARG A 13 -5.63 22.38 2.33
CA ARG A 13 -5.59 23.31 1.20
C ARG A 13 -5.74 22.59 -0.14
N VAL A 14 -5.09 21.44 -0.31
CA VAL A 14 -5.23 20.58 -1.49
C VAL A 14 -6.62 19.97 -1.56
N TRP A 15 -7.14 19.47 -0.44
CA TRP A 15 -8.48 18.90 -0.32
C TRP A 15 -9.56 19.91 -0.69
N SER A 16 -9.46 21.16 -0.20
CA SER A 16 -10.41 22.23 -0.53
C SER A 16 -10.44 22.56 -2.03
N LYS A 17 -9.29 22.45 -2.71
CA LYS A 17 -9.21 22.62 -4.16
C LYS A 17 -9.74 21.41 -4.91
N LEU A 18 -9.45 20.21 -4.42
CA LEU A 18 -9.91 18.95 -5.00
C LEU A 18 -11.41 18.74 -4.81
N GLN A 19 -12.01 19.25 -3.73
CA GLN A 19 -13.44 19.19 -3.43
C GLN A 19 -14.26 20.24 -4.22
N GLY A 20 -13.61 21.29 -4.74
CA GLY A 20 -14.23 22.24 -5.68
C GLY A 20 -14.38 21.72 -7.11
N LEU A 21 -13.58 20.71 -7.52
CA LEU A 21 -13.69 20.05 -8.83
C LEU A 21 -14.90 19.11 -9.01
N PRO A 22 -15.29 18.26 -8.03
CA PRO A 22 -16.36 17.26 -8.19
C PRO A 22 -17.78 17.83 -8.11
N GLN A 23 -17.96 19.14 -7.87
CA GLN A 23 -19.28 19.73 -7.73
C GLN A 23 -20.07 19.85 -9.05
N ALA A 24 -19.44 19.56 -10.20
CA ALA A 24 -20.08 19.71 -11.52
C ALA A 24 -20.86 18.47 -12.01
N ALA A 25 -20.59 17.25 -11.52
CA ALA A 25 -21.30 16.06 -12.01
C ALA A 25 -21.32 14.89 -11.01
N PRO A 26 -22.49 14.47 -10.49
CA PRO A 26 -22.62 13.28 -9.62
C PRO A 26 -22.20 11.97 -10.30
N LEU A 27 -22.15 11.93 -11.63
CA LEU A 27 -21.66 10.79 -12.41
C LEU A 27 -20.13 10.63 -12.33
N GLU A 28 -19.39 11.74 -12.28
CA GLU A 28 -17.92 11.72 -12.19
C GLU A 28 -17.42 11.35 -10.78
N SER A 29 -18.18 11.73 -9.75
CA SER A 29 -17.95 11.29 -8.37
C SER A 29 -17.97 9.75 -8.25
N GLY A 30 -18.89 9.08 -8.95
CA GLY A 30 -18.97 7.62 -8.96
C GLY A 30 -17.71 6.97 -9.56
N ALA A 31 -17.29 7.43 -10.75
CA ALA A 31 -16.11 6.90 -11.43
C ALA A 31 -14.82 7.14 -10.63
N PHE A 32 -14.68 8.34 -10.05
CA PHE A 32 -13.54 8.68 -9.20
C PHE A 32 -13.51 7.85 -7.92
N SER A 33 -14.68 7.60 -7.31
CA SER A 33 -14.81 6.74 -6.13
C SER A 33 -14.37 5.31 -6.42
N ILE A 34 -14.77 4.74 -7.57
CA ILE A 34 -14.35 3.39 -7.98
C ILE A 34 -12.83 3.33 -8.16
N LEU A 35 -12.23 4.35 -8.80
CA LEU A 35 -10.78 4.44 -8.98
C LEU A 35 -10.05 4.54 -7.63
N LEU A 36 -10.52 5.39 -6.72
CA LEU A 36 -9.97 5.52 -5.37
C LEU A 36 -10.10 4.21 -4.58
N LEU A 37 -11.24 3.53 -4.65
CA LEU A 37 -11.47 2.25 -3.99
C LEU A 37 -10.54 1.16 -4.54
N PHE A 38 -10.30 1.15 -5.85
CA PHE A 38 -9.35 0.24 -6.47
C PHE A 38 -7.94 0.48 -5.95
N ILE A 39 -7.47 1.73 -5.96
CA ILE A 39 -6.15 2.10 -5.43
C ILE A 39 -6.04 1.73 -3.94
N ALA A 40 -7.05 2.08 -3.14
CA ALA A 40 -7.10 1.75 -1.72
C ALA A 40 -7.04 0.24 -1.47
N THR A 41 -7.78 -0.55 -2.25
CA THR A 41 -7.80 -2.01 -2.16
C THR A 41 -6.43 -2.60 -2.53
N VAL A 42 -5.81 -2.15 -3.62
CA VAL A 42 -4.47 -2.60 -4.03
C VAL A 42 -3.43 -2.27 -2.97
N LEU A 43 -3.45 -1.05 -2.43
CA LEU A 43 -2.56 -0.65 -1.33
C LEU A 43 -2.81 -1.49 -0.07
N PHE A 44 -4.06 -1.74 0.28
CA PHE A 44 -4.43 -2.58 1.41
C PHE A 44 -3.91 -4.01 1.25
N LEU A 45 -4.11 -4.63 0.08
CA LEU A 45 -3.59 -5.96 -0.23
C LEU A 45 -2.05 -5.99 -0.23
N MET A 46 -1.39 -4.94 -0.72
CA MET A 46 0.06 -4.81 -0.68
C MET A 46 0.58 -4.74 0.76
N LEU A 47 -0.08 -3.96 1.62
CA LEU A 47 0.24 -3.88 3.03
C LEU A 47 0.02 -5.22 3.71
N LEU A 48 -1.12 -5.88 3.51
CA LEU A 48 -1.38 -7.21 4.06
C LEU A 48 -0.34 -8.24 3.60
N SER A 49 0.07 -8.19 2.34
CA SER A 49 1.15 -9.05 1.83
C SER A 49 2.48 -8.74 2.51
N CYS A 50 2.78 -7.46 2.76
CA CYS A 50 3.96 -7.05 3.51
C CYS A 50 3.88 -7.53 4.96
N PHE A 51 2.75 -7.38 5.65
CA PHE A 51 2.56 -7.89 7.01
C PHE A 51 2.63 -9.42 7.05
N HIS A 52 2.05 -10.13 6.09
CA HIS A 52 2.13 -11.59 6.03
C HIS A 52 3.58 -12.04 5.74
N CYS A 53 4.23 -11.49 4.72
CA CYS A 53 5.60 -11.84 4.37
C CYS A 53 6.63 -11.41 5.41
N CYS A 54 6.47 -10.24 6.06
CA CYS A 54 7.45 -9.70 7.00
C CYS A 54 7.16 -10.11 8.47
N CYS A 55 5.91 -10.32 8.87
CA CYS A 55 5.54 -10.71 10.24
C CYS A 55 5.20 -12.20 10.39
N CYS A 56 4.72 -12.88 9.34
CA CYS A 56 4.50 -14.34 9.34
C CYS A 56 5.58 -15.12 8.56
N GLY A 57 6.44 -14.44 7.80
CA GLY A 57 7.60 -15.01 7.10
C GLY A 57 8.83 -15.20 7.98
N GLY A 58 8.64 -15.69 9.20
CA GLY A 58 9.72 -16.30 9.96
C GLY A 58 10.22 -17.54 9.20
N LYS A 59 11.35 -17.35 8.49
CA LYS A 59 12.23 -18.33 7.83
C LYS A 59 12.07 -18.37 6.30
N PRO A 60 13.11 -18.01 5.52
CA PRO A 60 13.22 -18.56 4.18
C PRO A 60 13.27 -20.08 4.34
N LYS A 61 12.28 -20.79 3.81
CA LYS A 61 12.42 -22.20 3.46
C LYS A 61 13.41 -22.26 2.29
N TYR A 62 14.69 -22.07 2.60
CA TYR A 62 15.77 -22.52 1.73
C TYR A 62 15.58 -24.02 1.60
N GLN A 63 14.99 -24.37 0.46
CA GLN A 63 14.76 -25.72 0.02
C GLN A 63 16.11 -26.43 0.00
N SER A 64 16.17 -27.54 0.74
CA SER A 64 17.20 -28.56 0.69
C SER A 64 17.45 -28.99 -0.76
N SER A 65 18.46 -28.39 -1.40
CA SER A 65 19.09 -28.91 -2.63
C SER A 65 20.47 -28.30 -2.82
N ARG A 66 21.38 -28.58 -1.88
CA ARG A 66 22.82 -28.57 -2.14
C ARG A 66 23.38 -29.85 -1.51
N VAL A 67 23.68 -30.78 -2.39
CA VAL A 67 24.46 -32.01 -2.23
C VAL A 67 25.40 -32.00 -1.01
N GLN A 68 25.35 -33.06 -0.19
CA GLN A 68 26.46 -33.40 0.72
C GLN A 68 27.71 -33.62 -0.13
N PRO A 69 28.87 -33.04 0.21
CA PRO A 69 30.14 -33.54 -0.28
C PRO A 69 30.32 -34.95 0.29
N LEU A 70 30.48 -35.92 -0.60
CA LEU A 70 30.89 -37.28 -0.25
C LEU A 70 32.26 -37.17 0.41
N GLU A 71 32.36 -37.64 1.66
CA GLU A 71 33.63 -37.86 2.35
C GLU A 71 34.46 -38.83 1.50
N SER A 72 35.50 -38.31 0.83
CA SER A 72 36.52 -39.17 0.21
C SER A 72 37.60 -39.43 1.25
N VAL A 73 37.68 -40.71 1.61
CA VAL A 73 38.70 -41.38 2.43
C VAL A 73 40.11 -40.79 2.35
#